data_AF-A0A356X2W9-F1
#
_entry.id   AF-A0A356X2W9-F1
#
_cell.length_a   1.000
_cell.length_b   1.000
_cell.length_c   1.000
_cell.angle_alpha   90.00
_cell.angle_beta   90.00
_cell.angle_gamma   90.00
#
_symmetry.space_group_name_H-M   'P 1'
#
loop_
_entity.id
_entity.type
_entity.pdbx_description
1 polymer ?
#
loop_
_entity_poly.entity_id
_entity_poly.type
_entity_poly.pdbx_seq_one_letter_code
_entity_poly.pdbx_strand_id
1 'polypeptide(L)'
;MAWYDASQEEDPKRKSELMLLGNARMGLHEQIRIQPDLEQALGAPLKNHVGDELSRSMRSYTKFFPPILQKRLNHTASRVEKSLKEQVSALVRKIITKEMMSLHIPGKKLMLGDDVPVLDDRNFYPDTLQYLEEPALTELFETYTKNRHSVEGSGAGDWVNLGDRMNFILHLFRSHQQNYLLYQDPLPEDR
;
A
#
# COMPACT_ATOMS: atom_id res chain seq x y z
N MET A 1 -0.53 -22.87 -13.76
CA MET A 1 -0.93 -21.85 -12.74
C MET A 1 0.20 -21.88 -11.72
N ALA A 2 0.80 -20.75 -11.35
CA ALA A 2 2.12 -20.73 -10.69
C ALA A 2 2.27 -21.71 -9.51
N TRP A 3 1.25 -21.89 -8.65
CA TRP A 3 1.29 -22.90 -7.59
C TRP A 3 1.22 -24.35 -8.08
N TYR A 4 0.42 -24.64 -9.10
CA TYR A 4 0.42 -25.95 -9.75
C TYR A 4 1.79 -26.27 -10.34
N ASP A 5 2.40 -25.30 -11.02
CA ASP A 5 3.73 -25.45 -11.61
C ASP A 5 4.79 -25.63 -10.50
N ALA A 6 4.71 -24.85 -9.42
CA ALA A 6 5.56 -25.01 -8.23
C ALA A 6 5.40 -26.38 -7.53
N SER A 7 4.21 -26.97 -7.56
CA SER A 7 3.94 -28.26 -6.91
C SER A 7 4.67 -29.43 -7.57
N GLN A 8 4.96 -29.30 -8.88
CA GLN A 8 5.65 -30.31 -9.68
C GLN A 8 7.14 -30.00 -9.87
N GLU A 9 7.60 -28.82 -9.45
CA GLU A 9 8.99 -28.39 -9.60
C GLU A 9 9.88 -29.03 -8.53
N GLU A 10 11.02 -29.56 -8.96
CA GLU A 10 12.02 -30.20 -8.11
C GLU A 10 13.14 -29.23 -7.71
N ASP A 11 13.50 -28.28 -8.59
CA ASP A 11 14.50 -27.26 -8.26
C ASP A 11 13.99 -26.32 -7.15
N PRO A 12 14.62 -26.31 -5.95
CA PRO A 12 14.20 -25.47 -4.83
C PRO A 12 14.17 -23.97 -5.18
N LYS A 13 15.07 -23.53 -6.07
CA LYS A 13 15.16 -22.14 -6.51
C LYS A 13 13.93 -21.76 -7.31
N ARG A 14 13.70 -22.44 -8.44
CA ARG A 14 12.55 -22.19 -9.30
C ARG A 14 11.21 -22.41 -8.59
N LYS A 15 11.11 -23.44 -7.74
CA LYS A 15 9.93 -23.68 -6.91
C LYS A 15 9.60 -22.50 -6.00
N SER A 16 10.63 -21.94 -5.34
CA SER A 16 10.45 -20.77 -4.46
C SER A 16 9.92 -19.57 -5.25
N GLU A 17 10.44 -19.31 -6.44
CA GLU A 17 9.99 -18.20 -7.29
C GLU A 17 8.58 -18.40 -7.82
N LEU A 18 8.21 -19.61 -8.22
CA LEU A 18 6.84 -19.92 -8.66
C LEU A 18 5.82 -19.78 -7.51
N MET A 19 6.20 -20.19 -6.28
CA MET A 19 5.39 -19.93 -5.09
C MET A 19 5.23 -18.43 -4.83
N LEU A 20 6.31 -17.66 -4.92
CA LEU A 20 6.27 -16.21 -4.76
C LEU A 20 5.37 -15.56 -5.81
N LEU A 21 5.48 -16.00 -7.06
CA LEU A 21 4.67 -15.50 -8.17
C LEU A 21 3.18 -15.76 -7.95
N GLY A 22 2.81 -16.94 -7.45
CA GLY A 22 1.44 -17.25 -7.05
C GLY A 22 0.94 -16.29 -5.97
N ASN A 23 1.70 -16.15 -4.88
CA ASN A 23 1.36 -15.27 -3.76
C ASN A 23 1.26 -13.80 -4.20
N ALA A 24 2.19 -13.33 -5.02
CA ALA A 24 2.24 -11.96 -5.52
C ALA A 24 1.04 -11.64 -6.43
N ARG A 25 0.68 -12.55 -7.33
CA ARG A 25 -0.49 -12.38 -8.22
C ARG A 25 -1.80 -12.38 -7.44
N MET A 26 -1.94 -13.31 -6.49
CA MET A 26 -3.13 -13.34 -5.62
C MET A 26 -3.20 -12.08 -4.76
N GLY A 27 -2.07 -11.69 -4.15
CA GLY A 27 -1.95 -10.45 -3.39
C GLY A 27 -2.37 -9.25 -4.22
N LEU A 28 -1.84 -9.09 -5.44
CA LEU A 28 -2.20 -8.02 -6.35
C LEU A 28 -3.70 -8.00 -6.66
N HIS A 29 -4.28 -9.15 -6.98
CA HIS A 29 -5.72 -9.27 -7.24
C HIS A 29 -6.55 -8.80 -6.03
N GLU A 30 -6.20 -9.24 -4.83
CA GLU A 30 -6.87 -8.82 -3.60
C GLU A 30 -6.65 -7.32 -3.31
N GLN A 31 -5.44 -6.80 -3.55
CA GLN A 31 -5.14 -5.38 -3.34
C GLN A 31 -5.92 -4.47 -4.30
N ILE A 32 -6.18 -4.92 -5.52
CA ILE A 32 -7.06 -4.23 -6.47
C ILE A 32 -8.50 -4.29 -5.99
N ARG A 33 -8.95 -5.48 -5.54
CA ARG A 33 -10.32 -5.69 -5.05
C ARG A 33 -10.67 -4.77 -3.89
N ILE A 34 -9.76 -4.58 -2.92
CA ILE A 34 -10.01 -3.75 -1.72
C ILE A 34 -9.78 -2.25 -1.94
N GLN A 35 -9.29 -1.83 -3.11
CA GLN A 35 -8.95 -0.43 -3.39
C GLN A 35 -10.09 0.55 -3.06
N PRO A 36 -11.37 0.29 -3.42
CA PRO A 36 -12.46 1.22 -3.12
C PRO A 36 -12.70 1.39 -1.61
N ASP A 37 -12.61 0.30 -0.85
CA ASP A 37 -12.80 0.32 0.60
C ASP A 37 -11.68 1.10 1.28
N LEU A 38 -10.45 0.94 0.79
CA LEU A 38 -9.29 1.65 1.31
C LEU A 38 -9.38 3.16 1.07
N GLU A 39 -9.78 3.55 -0.14
CA GLU A 39 -10.05 4.96 -0.50
C GLU A 39 -11.15 5.57 0.36
N GLN A 40 -12.19 4.80 0.67
CA GLN A 40 -13.27 5.23 1.55
C GLN A 40 -12.78 5.39 2.99
N ALA A 41 -12.12 4.36 3.55
CA ALA A 41 -11.69 4.35 4.95
C ALA A 41 -10.68 5.47 5.25
N LEU A 42 -9.66 5.64 4.41
CA LEU A 42 -8.65 6.68 4.58
C LEU A 42 -9.13 8.05 4.08
N GLY A 43 -10.16 8.11 3.23
CA GLY A 43 -10.74 9.36 2.72
C GLY A 43 -11.86 9.94 3.57
N ALA A 44 -12.60 9.14 4.34
CA ALA A 44 -13.81 9.55 5.06
C ALA A 44 -13.57 10.59 6.18
N PRO A 45 -12.54 10.46 7.06
CA PRO A 45 -12.27 11.47 8.08
C PRO A 45 -11.96 12.86 7.49
N LEU A 46 -11.32 12.87 6.32
CA LEU A 46 -10.87 14.08 5.63
C LEU A 46 -12.00 14.77 4.87
N LYS A 47 -12.88 13.98 4.22
CA LYS A 47 -14.06 14.51 3.54
C LYS A 47 -15.06 15.13 4.51
N ASN A 48 -15.28 14.50 5.67
CA ASN A 48 -16.41 14.85 6.55
C ASN A 48 -16.09 15.92 7.62
N HIS A 49 -14.82 16.10 8.00
CA HIS A 49 -14.47 17.07 9.05
C HIS A 49 -13.63 18.24 8.52
N VAL A 50 -12.50 17.95 7.88
CA VAL A 50 -11.60 19.00 7.36
C VAL A 50 -12.22 19.74 6.18
N GLY A 51 -12.91 19.01 5.31
CA GLY A 51 -13.58 19.59 4.16
C GLY A 51 -14.66 20.61 4.54
N ASP A 52 -15.50 20.29 5.51
CA ASP A 52 -16.66 21.11 5.85
C ASP A 52 -16.29 22.43 6.53
N GLU A 53 -15.23 22.46 7.32
CA GLU A 53 -14.72 23.69 7.94
C GLU A 53 -14.11 24.65 6.92
N LEU A 54 -13.29 24.13 5.99
CA LEU A 54 -12.72 24.92 4.91
C LEU A 54 -13.80 25.53 4.01
N SER A 55 -14.83 24.74 3.70
CA SER A 55 -16.00 25.15 2.90
C SER A 55 -16.80 26.26 3.57
N ARG A 56 -17.00 26.14 4.89
CA ARG A 56 -17.65 27.15 5.72
C ARG A 56 -16.86 28.46 5.73
N SER A 57 -15.54 28.38 5.88
CA SER A 57 -14.65 29.53 5.84
C SER A 57 -14.73 30.26 4.49
N MET A 58 -14.57 29.58 3.35
CA MET A 58 -14.64 30.24 2.03
C MET A 58 -16.00 30.88 1.75
N ARG A 59 -17.11 30.22 2.09
CA ARG A 59 -18.47 30.78 1.91
C ARG A 59 -18.72 32.00 2.78
N SER A 60 -18.02 32.14 3.91
CA SER A 60 -18.17 33.33 4.75
C SER A 60 -17.62 34.60 4.07
N TYR A 61 -16.55 34.46 3.27
CA TYR A 61 -15.97 35.58 2.51
C TYR A 61 -16.82 36.02 1.31
N THR A 62 -17.55 35.10 0.67
CA THR A 62 -18.35 35.46 -0.52
C THR A 62 -19.65 36.20 -0.19
N LYS A 63 -20.11 36.18 1.07
CA LYS A 63 -21.36 36.84 1.51
C LYS A 63 -21.37 38.37 1.35
N PHE A 64 -20.20 39.00 1.23
CA PHE A 64 -20.07 40.46 1.10
C PHE A 64 -20.22 40.98 -0.33
N PHE A 65 -20.36 40.10 -1.33
CA PHE A 65 -20.46 40.50 -2.74
C PHE A 65 -21.90 40.58 -3.25
N PRO A 66 -22.18 41.32 -4.35
CA PRO A 66 -23.50 41.34 -5.00
C PRO A 66 -23.92 39.95 -5.54
N PRO A 67 -25.22 39.64 -5.69
CA PRO A 67 -25.73 38.30 -6.04
C PRO A 67 -25.15 37.68 -7.32
N ILE A 68 -24.92 38.51 -8.34
CA ILE A 68 -24.36 38.08 -9.63
C ILE A 68 -22.88 37.68 -9.47
N LEU A 69 -22.11 38.46 -8.69
CA LEU A 69 -20.72 38.12 -8.35
C LEU A 69 -20.67 36.92 -7.41
N GLN A 70 -21.56 36.82 -6.43
CA GLN A 70 -21.66 35.65 -5.54
C GLN A 70 -21.82 34.36 -6.33
N LYS A 71 -22.71 34.31 -7.32
CA LYS A 71 -22.95 33.09 -8.10
C LYS A 71 -21.69 32.66 -8.89
N ARG A 72 -20.94 33.61 -9.46
CA ARG A 72 -19.68 33.33 -10.16
C ARG A 72 -18.54 32.94 -9.19
N LEU A 73 -18.44 33.64 -8.07
CA LEU A 73 -17.47 33.36 -7.01
C LEU A 73 -17.73 31.99 -6.38
N ASN A 74 -18.98 31.61 -6.12
CA ASN A 74 -19.33 30.33 -5.53
C ASN A 74 -19.02 29.15 -6.47
N HIS A 75 -19.21 29.31 -7.79
CA HIS A 75 -18.87 28.27 -8.76
C HIS A 75 -17.35 28.08 -8.94
N THR A 76 -16.57 29.16 -8.86
CA THR A 76 -15.10 29.08 -8.89
C THR A 76 -14.55 28.58 -7.57
N ALA A 77 -15.07 29.08 -6.44
CA ALA A 77 -14.73 28.64 -5.10
C ALA A 77 -15.03 27.15 -4.90
N SER A 78 -16.12 26.59 -5.44
CA SER A 78 -16.41 25.16 -5.29
C SER A 78 -15.38 24.25 -5.97
N ARG A 79 -14.80 24.68 -7.10
CA ARG A 79 -13.70 23.94 -7.76
C ARG A 79 -12.41 24.03 -6.96
N VAL A 80 -12.08 25.22 -6.45
CA VAL A 80 -10.91 25.45 -5.59
C VAL A 80 -11.05 24.66 -4.29
N GLU A 81 -12.23 24.69 -3.67
CA GLU A 81 -12.59 23.93 -2.48
C GLU A 81 -12.39 22.42 -2.70
N LYS A 82 -12.89 21.87 -3.82
CA LYS A 82 -12.71 20.46 -4.16
C LYS A 82 -11.24 20.08 -4.31
N SER A 83 -10.48 20.86 -5.10
CA SER A 83 -9.06 20.60 -5.31
C SER A 83 -8.24 20.71 -4.01
N LEU A 84 -8.55 21.70 -3.17
CA LEU A 84 -7.87 21.88 -1.89
C LEU A 84 -8.20 20.76 -0.91
N LYS A 85 -9.45 20.28 -0.87
CA LYS A 85 -9.85 19.09 -0.10
C LYS A 85 -9.07 17.85 -0.54
N GLU A 86 -8.92 17.63 -1.86
CA GLU A 86 -8.17 16.50 -2.40
C GLU A 86 -6.68 16.57 -2.01
N GLN A 87 -6.07 17.75 -2.06
CA GLN A 87 -4.67 17.96 -1.67
C GLN A 87 -4.43 17.76 -0.17
N VAL A 88 -5.26 18.39 0.68
CA VAL A 88 -5.17 18.20 2.14
C VAL A 88 -5.43 16.74 2.49
N SER A 89 -6.40 16.10 1.83
CA SER A 89 -6.65 14.68 2.02
C SER A 89 -5.42 13.84 1.66
N ALA A 90 -4.79 14.10 0.53
CA ALA A 90 -3.58 13.38 0.12
C ALA A 90 -2.42 13.57 1.11
N LEU A 91 -2.23 14.77 1.65
CA LEU A 91 -1.19 15.03 2.66
C LEU A 91 -1.44 14.26 3.95
N VAL A 92 -2.68 14.29 4.46
CA VAL A 92 -3.01 13.57 5.69
C VAL A 92 -2.92 12.07 5.50
N ARG A 93 -3.34 11.52 4.35
CA ARG A 93 -3.16 10.09 4.06
C ARG A 93 -1.69 9.69 4.09
N LYS A 94 -0.81 10.48 3.48
CA LYS A 94 0.64 10.25 3.52
C LYS A 94 1.18 10.25 4.95
N ILE A 95 0.76 11.19 5.78
CA ILE A 95 1.16 11.26 7.20
C ILE A 95 0.67 10.01 7.95
N ILE A 96 -0.61 9.63 7.77
CA ILE A 96 -1.17 8.44 8.41
C ILE A 96 -0.40 7.18 7.97
N THR A 97 -0.13 7.01 6.68
CA THR A 97 0.64 5.87 6.18
C THR A 97 2.04 5.84 6.77
N LYS A 98 2.75 6.97 6.69
CA LYS A 98 4.16 7.04 7.06
C LYS A 98 4.38 6.87 8.57
N GLU A 99 3.53 7.49 9.38
CA GLU A 99 3.79 7.65 10.81
C GLU A 99 2.88 6.80 11.71
N MET A 100 1.75 6.29 11.20
CA MET A 100 0.71 5.69 12.06
C MET A 100 0.29 4.27 11.67
N MET A 101 0.34 3.91 10.39
CA MET A 101 -0.14 2.59 9.95
C MET A 101 0.87 1.49 10.27
N SER A 102 0.36 0.38 10.80
CA SER A 102 1.16 -0.79 11.12
C SER A 102 0.47 -2.08 10.71
N LEU A 103 1.25 -3.05 10.24
CA LEU A 103 0.83 -4.41 9.99
C LEU A 103 1.34 -5.32 11.13
N HIS A 104 0.46 -6.15 11.68
CA HIS A 104 0.84 -7.16 12.64
C HIS A 104 0.99 -8.49 11.92
N ILE A 105 2.17 -9.11 12.05
CA ILE A 105 2.47 -10.45 11.59
C ILE A 105 2.86 -11.31 12.81
N PRO A 106 2.84 -12.64 12.72
CA PRO A 106 3.29 -13.49 13.82
C PRO A 106 4.65 -13.07 14.36
N GLY A 107 4.69 -12.69 15.64
CA GLY A 107 5.90 -12.28 16.35
C GLY A 107 6.45 -10.88 16.04
N LYS A 108 5.87 -10.10 15.12
CA LYS A 108 6.37 -8.74 14.79
C LYS A 108 5.26 -7.76 14.42
N LYS A 109 5.47 -6.49 14.76
CA LYS A 109 4.70 -5.34 14.27
C LYS A 109 5.59 -4.56 13.30
N LEU A 110 5.09 -4.33 12.09
CA LEU A 110 5.79 -3.59 11.04
C LEU A 110 5.10 -2.25 10.84
N MET A 111 5.85 -1.15 10.82
CA MET A 111 5.34 0.15 10.41
C MET A 111 5.35 0.20 8.89
N LEU A 112 4.24 0.62 8.28
CA LEU A 112 4.11 0.59 6.81
C LEU A 112 4.92 1.70 6.11
N GLY A 113 5.23 2.77 6.84
CA GLY A 113 6.09 3.85 6.37
C GLY A 113 7.58 3.53 6.37
N ASP A 114 7.98 2.52 7.14
CA ASP A 114 9.37 2.08 7.23
C ASP A 114 9.64 1.02 6.17
N ASP A 115 10.91 0.86 5.79
CA ASP A 115 11.33 -0.23 4.93
C ASP A 115 11.08 -1.59 5.60
N VAL A 116 10.72 -2.59 4.79
CA VAL A 116 10.57 -3.97 5.23
C VAL A 116 11.87 -4.41 5.92
N PRO A 117 11.80 -4.94 7.16
CA PRO A 117 13.00 -5.27 7.91
C PRO A 117 13.77 -6.40 7.24
N VAL A 118 15.09 -6.32 7.34
CA VAL A 118 16.00 -7.37 6.89
C VAL A 118 15.79 -8.65 7.71
N LEU A 119 15.96 -9.80 7.07
CA LEU A 119 15.84 -11.11 7.72
C LEU A 119 17.01 -11.36 8.69
N ASP A 120 18.23 -11.05 8.24
CA ASP A 120 19.47 -11.13 8.99
C ASP A 120 20.44 -10.00 8.57
N ASP A 121 21.58 -9.89 9.25
CA ASP A 121 22.56 -8.81 9.04
C ASP A 121 23.24 -8.84 7.66
N ARG A 122 23.03 -9.88 6.84
CA ARG A 122 23.75 -10.07 5.56
C ARG A 122 22.84 -10.16 4.34
N ASN A 123 21.61 -10.65 4.51
CA ASN A 123 20.70 -10.95 3.43
C ASN A 123 19.31 -10.32 3.66
N PHE A 124 18.84 -9.62 2.64
CA PHE A 124 17.49 -9.04 2.61
C PHE A 124 16.40 -10.09 2.36
N TYR A 125 16.76 -11.18 1.68
CA TYR A 125 15.85 -12.24 1.24
C TYR A 125 16.44 -13.61 1.54
N PRO A 126 15.62 -14.68 1.57
CA PRO A 126 16.13 -16.05 1.65
C PRO A 126 17.03 -16.39 0.45
N ASP A 127 17.96 -17.33 0.62
CA ASP A 127 18.96 -17.68 -0.40
C ASP A 127 18.34 -18.00 -1.77
N THR A 128 17.27 -18.79 -1.81
CA THR A 128 16.57 -19.14 -3.06
C THR A 128 15.83 -17.97 -3.70
N LEU A 129 15.74 -16.82 -3.04
CA LEU A 129 15.05 -15.62 -3.50
C LEU A 129 15.96 -14.40 -3.48
N GLN A 130 17.27 -14.53 -3.27
CA GLN A 130 18.19 -13.39 -3.23
C GLN A 130 18.23 -12.62 -4.56
N TYR A 131 18.13 -13.35 -5.68
CA TYR A 131 17.97 -12.83 -7.03
C TYR A 131 16.70 -13.42 -7.65
N LEU A 132 16.10 -12.77 -8.65
CA LEU A 132 14.90 -13.28 -9.32
C LEU A 132 15.25 -13.66 -10.77
N GLU A 133 14.87 -14.85 -11.20
CA GLU A 133 15.15 -15.37 -12.55
C GLU A 133 13.88 -15.68 -13.35
N GLU A 134 12.80 -16.11 -12.69
CA GLU A 134 11.50 -16.39 -13.30
C GLU A 134 10.98 -15.12 -14.00
N PRO A 135 10.82 -15.13 -15.35
CA PRO A 135 10.57 -13.91 -16.11
C PRO A 135 9.31 -13.17 -15.68
N ALA A 136 8.22 -13.91 -15.44
CA ALA A 136 6.94 -13.32 -15.04
C ALA A 136 6.98 -12.70 -13.63
N LEU A 137 7.83 -13.23 -12.74
CA LEU A 137 8.04 -12.67 -11.42
C LEU A 137 8.90 -11.41 -11.48
N THR A 138 9.94 -11.43 -12.31
CA THR A 138 10.81 -10.27 -12.54
C THR A 138 10.02 -9.10 -13.10
N GLU A 139 9.20 -9.32 -14.13
CA GLU A 139 8.32 -8.31 -14.72
C GLU A 139 7.38 -7.68 -13.68
N LEU A 140 6.80 -8.51 -12.80
CA LEU A 140 5.90 -8.05 -11.75
C LEU A 140 6.65 -7.15 -10.74
N PHE A 141 7.86 -7.54 -10.32
CA PHE A 141 8.70 -6.73 -9.45
C PHE A 141 9.12 -5.42 -10.13
N GLU A 142 9.51 -5.44 -11.40
CA GLU A 142 9.86 -4.23 -12.14
C GLU A 142 8.68 -3.25 -12.28
N THR A 143 7.46 -3.77 -12.38
CA THR A 143 6.26 -2.95 -12.50
C THR A 143 5.92 -2.20 -11.21
N TYR A 144 6.07 -2.85 -10.05
CA TYR A 144 5.53 -2.35 -8.78
C TYR A 144 6.58 -1.96 -7.75
N THR A 145 7.84 -2.38 -7.89
CA THR A 145 8.90 -2.07 -6.91
C THR A 145 9.82 -0.97 -7.40
N LYS A 146 10.30 -0.13 -6.48
CA LYS A 146 11.29 0.92 -6.78
C LYS A 146 12.68 0.33 -7.02
N ASN A 147 13.03 -0.71 -6.27
CA ASN A 147 14.30 -1.42 -6.37
C ASN A 147 14.13 -2.89 -6.01
N ARG A 148 14.12 -3.78 -7.01
CA ARG A 148 13.98 -5.23 -6.77
C ARG A 148 15.16 -5.89 -6.07
N HIS A 149 16.31 -5.23 -5.94
CA HIS A 149 17.54 -5.82 -5.42
C HIS A 149 17.79 -5.55 -3.92
N SER A 150 17.03 -4.63 -3.33
CA SER A 150 17.15 -4.22 -1.92
C SER A 150 15.76 -4.05 -1.32
N VAL A 151 15.66 -4.01 0.01
CA VAL A 151 14.43 -3.56 0.70
C VAL A 151 14.44 -2.05 0.94
N GLU A 152 15.54 -1.35 0.62
CA GLU A 152 15.64 0.09 0.76
C GLU A 152 14.61 0.83 -0.12
N GLY A 153 13.84 1.72 0.50
CA GLY A 153 12.73 2.42 -0.15
C GLY A 153 11.48 1.56 -0.38
N SER A 154 11.39 0.39 0.27
CA SER A 154 10.19 -0.46 0.27
C SER A 154 9.03 0.15 1.08
N GLY A 155 9.32 1.06 2.02
CA GLY A 155 8.32 1.79 2.80
C GLY A 155 7.30 2.52 1.93
N ALA A 156 6.03 2.46 2.32
CA ALA A 156 4.94 3.07 1.58
C ALA A 156 4.82 4.57 1.90
N GLY A 157 4.65 5.39 0.87
CA GLY A 157 4.43 6.84 1.02
C GLY A 157 2.95 7.21 1.16
N ASP A 158 2.08 6.60 0.35
CA ASP A 158 0.62 6.68 0.47
C ASP A 158 0.04 5.27 0.30
N TRP A 159 -0.49 4.67 1.38
CA TRP A 159 -0.99 3.29 1.32
C TRP A 159 -2.19 3.15 0.37
N VAL A 160 -2.92 4.24 0.07
CA VAL A 160 -3.99 4.22 -0.94
C VAL A 160 -3.43 4.06 -2.35
N ASN A 161 -2.21 4.52 -2.61
CA ASN A 161 -1.57 4.31 -3.91
C ASN A 161 -1.21 2.83 -4.06
N LEU A 162 -1.79 2.17 -5.06
CA LEU A 162 -1.56 0.75 -5.31
C LEU A 162 -0.08 0.43 -5.54
N GLY A 163 0.66 1.30 -6.23
CA GLY A 163 2.10 1.12 -6.47
C GLY A 163 2.92 1.12 -5.19
N ASP A 164 2.76 2.14 -4.34
CA ASP A 164 3.44 2.20 -3.04
C ASP A 164 3.09 1.00 -2.15
N ARG A 165 1.81 0.60 -2.14
CA ARG A 165 1.34 -0.55 -1.36
C ARG A 165 1.93 -1.87 -1.87
N MET A 166 1.91 -2.08 -3.19
CA MET A 166 2.48 -3.28 -3.81
C MET A 166 4.00 -3.33 -3.67
N ASN A 167 4.71 -2.20 -3.74
CA ASN A 167 6.14 -2.10 -3.44
C ASN A 167 6.44 -2.73 -2.07
N PHE A 168 5.75 -2.28 -1.02
CA PHE A 168 5.90 -2.83 0.33
C PHE A 168 5.53 -4.32 0.41
N ILE A 169 4.35 -4.69 -0.11
CA ILE A 169 3.83 -6.07 -0.02
C ILE A 169 4.73 -7.08 -0.72
N LEU A 170 5.29 -6.74 -1.90
CA LEU A 170 6.17 -7.64 -2.64
C LEU A 170 7.48 -7.88 -1.90
N HIS A 171 8.07 -6.83 -1.34
CA HIS A 171 9.26 -6.96 -0.48
C HIS A 171 8.96 -7.76 0.79
N LEU A 172 7.79 -7.56 1.40
CA LEU A 172 7.34 -8.33 2.57
C LEU A 172 7.16 -9.81 2.23
N PHE A 173 6.45 -10.13 1.14
CA PHE A 173 6.23 -11.51 0.72
C PHE A 173 7.54 -12.22 0.41
N ARG A 174 8.46 -11.57 -0.30
CA ARG A 174 9.76 -12.15 -0.66
C ARG A 174 10.65 -12.38 0.56
N SER A 175 10.73 -11.40 1.46
CA SER A 175 11.53 -11.53 2.67
C SER A 175 10.96 -12.55 3.65
N HIS A 176 9.63 -12.71 3.73
CA HIS A 176 9.01 -13.58 4.73
C HIS A 176 8.51 -14.92 4.17
N GLN A 177 8.70 -15.23 2.88
CA GLN A 177 8.13 -16.43 2.24
C GLN A 177 8.46 -17.73 2.96
N GLN A 178 9.67 -17.85 3.50
CA GLN A 178 10.15 -19.07 4.17
C GLN A 178 10.06 -18.97 5.70
N ASN A 179 9.40 -17.95 6.23
CA ASN A 179 9.22 -17.82 7.67
C ASN A 179 8.21 -18.88 8.16
N TYR A 180 8.71 -19.86 8.90
CA TYR A 180 7.93 -20.98 9.40
C TYR A 180 6.73 -20.56 10.29
N LEU A 181 6.80 -19.38 10.93
CA LEU A 181 5.71 -18.85 11.75
C LEU A 181 4.45 -18.51 10.94
N LEU A 182 4.58 -18.29 9.62
CA LEU A 182 3.43 -18.03 8.74
C LEU A 182 2.65 -19.30 8.37
N TYR A 183 3.19 -20.47 8.65
CA TYR A 183 2.50 -21.76 8.47
C TYR A 183 1.80 -22.23 9.75
N GLN A 184 1.93 -21.49 10.85
CA GLN A 184 1.19 -21.75 12.08
C GLN A 184 -0.22 -21.18 11.96
N ASP A 185 -1.16 -21.74 12.73
CA ASP A 185 -2.54 -21.24 12.74
C ASP A 185 -2.55 -19.76 13.15
N PRO A 186 -3.02 -18.84 12.29
CA PRO A 186 -3.04 -17.42 12.60
C PRO A 186 -4.07 -17.07 13.69
N LEU A 187 -5.01 -17.99 13.98
CA LEU A 187 -5.97 -17.86 15.07
C LEU A 187 -5.63 -18.92 16.12
N PRO A 188 -5.20 -18.55 17.34
CA PRO A 188 -5.14 -19.53 18.40
C PRO A 188 -6.55 -20.10 18.60
N GLU A 189 -6.68 -21.43 18.73
CA GLU A 189 -7.94 -22.04 19.17
C GLU A 189 -8.37 -21.35 20.47
N ASP A 190 -9.50 -20.64 20.43
CA ASP A 190 -10.10 -20.03 21.60
C ASP A 190 -10.20 -21.09 22.71
N ARG A 191 -9.46 -20.91 23.80
CA ARG A 191 -9.60 -21.67 25.06
C ARG A 191 -10.20 -20.79 26.14
#